data_AF-A0A959LTW6-F1
#
_entry.id   AF-A0A959LTW6-F1
#
_cell.length_a   1.000
_cell.length_b   1.000
_cell.length_c   1.000
_cell.angle_alpha   90.00
_cell.angle_beta   90.00
_cell.angle_gamma   90.00
#
_symmetry.space_group_name_H-M   'P 1'
#
loop_
_entity.id
_entity.type
_entity.pdbx_description
1 polymer ?
#
loop_
_entity_poly.entity_id
_entity_poly.type
_entity_poly.pdbx_seq_one_letter_code
_entity_poly.pdbx_strand_id
1 'polypeptide(L)' 'MERQISKSLNVNDYEVLIRKRGEGKYASYCPQLNFMIAGEEHEQVYGLMIEKINSHIESLNTTK' A
#
# COMPACT_ATOMS: atom_id res chain seq x y z
N MET A 1 3.00 -19.29 8.82
CA MET A 1 3.56 -17.97 9.16
C MET A 1 2.49 -16.95 8.85
N GLU A 2 1.79 -16.47 9.86
CA GLU A 2 0.84 -15.36 9.70
C GLU A 2 1.66 -14.10 9.41
N ARG A 3 1.37 -13.43 8.28
CA ARG A 3 2.03 -12.16 7.97
C ARG A 3 1.45 -11.09 8.89
N GLN A 4 2.27 -10.59 9.79
CA GLN A 4 1.87 -9.54 10.73
C GLN A 4 1.69 -8.23 9.95
N ILE A 5 0.48 -7.68 9.97
CA ILE A 5 0.20 -6.37 9.38
C ILE A 5 0.73 -5.29 10.32
N SER A 6 1.44 -4.30 9.79
CA SER A 6 1.95 -3.17 10.56
C SER A 6 0.82 -2.39 11.22
N LYS A 7 1.03 -1.96 12.46
CA LYS A 7 0.12 -1.08 13.21
C LYS A 7 0.70 0.32 13.41
N SER A 8 1.73 0.69 12.66
CA SER A 8 2.28 2.04 12.76
C SER A 8 1.26 3.06 12.29
N LEU A 9 1.17 4.18 13.00
CA LEU A 9 0.33 5.31 12.63
C LEU A 9 1.09 6.34 11.76
N ASN A 10 2.39 6.13 11.54
CA ASN A 10 3.20 7.00 10.71
C ASN A 10 3.23 6.47 9.28
N VAL A 11 2.79 7.30 8.32
CA VAL A 11 2.79 6.97 6.89
C VAL A 11 4.18 6.62 6.36
N ASN A 12 5.23 7.20 6.94
CA ASN A 12 6.61 6.97 6.51
C ASN A 12 7.16 5.59 6.88
N ASP A 13 6.48 4.84 7.76
CA ASP A 13 6.85 3.45 8.07
C ASP A 13 6.39 2.47 6.98
N TYR A 14 5.54 2.92 6.04
CA TYR A 14 4.98 2.11 4.98
C TYR A 14 5.76 2.33 3.69
N GLU A 15 6.24 1.23 3.11
CA GLU A 15 6.91 1.24 1.82
C GLU A 15 5.93 0.96 0.69
N VAL A 16 6.11 1.70 -0.41
CA VAL A 16 5.34 1.54 -1.66
C VAL A 16 6.28 1.06 -2.75
N LEU A 17 6.23 -0.24 -3.06
CA LEU A 17 7.08 -0.87 -4.06
C LEU A 17 6.33 -0.99 -5.38
N ILE A 18 6.69 -0.18 -6.37
CA ILE A 18 6.05 -0.21 -7.70
C ILE A 18 6.91 -1.02 -8.66
N ARG A 19 6.29 -2.02 -9.29
CA ARG A 19 6.87 -2.85 -10.35
C ARG A 19 6.12 -2.65 -11.66
N LYS A 20 6.85 -2.29 -12.71
CA LYS A 20 6.36 -2.35 -14.10
C LYS A 20 6.52 -3.78 -14.62
N ARG A 21 5.45 -4.37 -15.13
CA ARG A 21 5.43 -5.74 -15.70
C ARG A 21 5.37 -5.76 -17.23
N GLY A 22 5.17 -4.62 -17.90
CA GLY A 22 5.08 -4.50 -19.36
C GLY A 22 4.47 -3.16 -19.77
N GLU A 23 4.02 -3.05 -21.02
CA GLU A 23 3.20 -1.91 -21.47
C GLU A 23 1.86 -1.89 -20.73
N GLY A 24 1.53 -0.75 -20.12
CA GLY A 24 0.27 -0.55 -19.40
C GLY A 24 0.03 -1.49 -18.22
N LYS A 25 1.07 -2.06 -17.62
CA LYS A 25 0.92 -2.98 -16.47
C LYS A 25 1.86 -2.58 -15.33
N TYR A 26 1.29 -1.92 -14.32
CA TYR A 26 1.96 -1.59 -13.08
C TYR A 26 1.35 -2.37 -11.92
N ALA A 27 2.17 -2.67 -10.94
CA ALA A 27 1.73 -3.24 -9.68
C ALA A 27 2.43 -2.51 -8.54
N SER A 28 1.68 -2.09 -7.54
CA SER A 28 2.17 -1.52 -6.30
C SER A 28 2.04 -2.56 -5.20
N TYR A 29 3.07 -2.73 -4.38
CA TYR A 29 3.08 -3.67 -3.26
C TYR A 29 3.55 -2.97 -1.99
N CYS A 30 2.80 -3.14 -0.91
CA CYS A 30 3.16 -2.69 0.42
C CYS A 30 3.43 -3.92 1.31
N PRO A 31 4.69 -4.22 1.68
CA PRO A 31 5.02 -5.38 2.48
C PRO A 31 4.43 -5.32 3.90
N GLN A 32 4.37 -4.13 4.49
CA GLN A 32 3.84 -3.84 5.82
C GLN A 32 2.34 -4.13 5.92
N LEU A 33 1.59 -3.86 4.85
CA LEU A 33 0.17 -4.19 4.75
C LEU A 33 -0.08 -5.57 4.16
N ASN A 34 0.98 -6.23 3.68
CA ASN A 34 0.89 -7.43 2.87
C ASN A 34 -0.14 -7.28 1.73
N PHE A 35 -0.15 -6.11 1.08
CA PHE A 35 -1.19 -5.72 0.15
C PHE A 35 -0.60 -5.37 -1.21
N MET A 36 -1.26 -5.81 -2.29
CA MET A 36 -0.84 -5.55 -3.67
C MET A 36 -2.00 -4.95 -4.45
N ILE A 37 -1.69 -3.92 -5.25
CA ILE A 37 -2.60 -3.25 -6.18
C ILE A 37 -2.01 -3.41 -7.58
N ALA A 38 -2.83 -3.75 -8.56
CA ALA A 38 -2.46 -3.73 -9.97
C ALA A 38 -3.21 -2.60 -10.67
N GLY A 39 -2.59 -1.99 -11.67
CA GLY A 39 -3.17 -0.91 -12.46
C GLY A 39 -2.41 -0.69 -13.76
N GLU A 40 -2.82 0.33 -14.51
CA GLU A 40 -2.33 0.56 -15.87
C GLU A 40 -1.29 1.69 -15.94
N GLU A 41 -1.25 2.54 -14.90
CA GLU A 41 -0.35 3.69 -14.80
C GLU A 41 0.39 3.71 -13.46
N HIS A 42 1.60 4.29 -13.49
CA HIS A 42 2.44 4.41 -12.30
C HIS A 42 1.78 5.27 -11.22
N GLU A 43 1.32 6.47 -11.60
CA GLU A 43 0.70 7.42 -10.66
C GLU A 43 -0.59 6.87 -10.07
N GLN A 44 -1.38 6.15 -10.87
CA GLN A 44 -2.59 5.49 -10.41
C GLN A 44 -2.28 4.48 -9.30
N VAL A 45 -1.35 3.54 -9.53
CA VAL A 45 -1.05 2.51 -8.52
C VAL A 45 -0.34 3.08 -7.29
N TYR A 46 0.39 4.19 -7.44
CA TYR A 46 0.98 4.93 -6.32
C TYR A 46 -0.11 5.57 -5.47
N GLY A 47 -1.00 6.37 -6.07
CA GLY A 47 -2.09 7.06 -5.39
C GLY A 47 -3.00 6.09 -4.63
N LEU A 48 -3.42 5.00 -5.29
CA LEU A 48 -4.25 3.97 -4.66
C LEU A 48 -3.58 3.31 -3.45
N MET A 49 -2.26 3.13 -3.49
CA MET A 49 -1.53 2.56 -2.35
C MET A 49 -1.43 3.54 -1.18
N ILE A 50 -1.19 4.82 -1.47
CA ILE A 50 -1.16 5.88 -0.45
C ILE A 50 -2.53 6.01 0.22
N GLU A 51 -3.62 6.03 -0.55
CA GLU A 51 -4.98 6.03 0.00
C GLU A 51 -5.24 4.82 0.89
N LYS A 52 -4.77 3.63 0.49
CA LYS A 52 -4.90 2.41 1.28
C LYS A 52 -4.14 2.50 2.61
N ILE A 53 -2.94 3.05 2.60
CA ILE A 53 -2.12 3.26 3.81
C ILE A 53 -2.81 4.24 4.74
N ASN A 54 -3.27 5.38 4.23
CA ASN A 54 -3.97 6.38 5.03
C ASN A 54 -5.24 5.80 5.66
N SER A 55 -6.06 5.10 4.87
CA SER A 55 -7.30 4.49 5.35
C SER A 55 -7.04 3.42 6.42
N HIS A 56 -5.91 2.69 6.32
CA HIS A 56 -5.47 1.74 7.36
C HIS A 56 -5.07 2.47 8.66
N ILE A 57 -4.28 3.54 8.55
CA ILE A 57 -3.89 4.37 9.70
C ILE A 57 -5.12 4.98 10.38
N GLU A 58 -6.07 5.50 9.61
CA GLU A 58 -7.33 6.03 10.13
C GLU A 58 -8.13 4.96 10.88
N SER A 59 -8.25 3.75 10.31
CA SER A 59 -8.94 2.63 10.96
C SER A 59 -8.29 2.24 12.30
N LEU A 60 -6.96 2.31 12.39
CA LEU A 60 -6.23 2.09 13.64
C LEU A 60 -6.48 3.20 14.67
N ASN A 61 -6.60 4.45 14.23
CA ASN A 61 -6.94 5.58 15.10
C ASN A 61 -8.37 5.52 15.63
N THR A 62 -9.34 5.07 14.83
CA THR A 62 -10.74 4.93 15.26
C THR A 62 -10.97 3.76 16.23
N THR A 63 -10.05 2.80 16.29
CA THR A 63 -10.14 1.64 17.19
C THR A 63 -9.55 1.92 18.59
N LYS A 64 -9.13 3.17 18.87
CA LYS A 64 -8.73 3.63 20.21
C LYS A 64 -9.90 4.28 20.93
#